data_AF-A0A1I0KH34-F1
#
_entry.id   AF-A0A1I0KH34-F1
#
_cell.length_a   1.000
_cell.length_b   1.000
_cell.length_c   1.000
_cell.angle_alpha   90.00
_cell.angle_beta   90.00
_cell.angle_gamma   90.00
#
_symmetry.space_group_name_H-M   'P 1'
#
loop_
_entity.id
_entity.type
_entity.pdbx_description
1 polymer ?
#
loop_
_entity_poly.entity_id
_entity_poly.type
_entity_poly.pdbx_seq_one_letter_code
_entity_poly.pdbx_strand_id
1 'polypeptide(L)' 'MLSNIQKNILVRALRIRQKSGENPAEAIKSYVKLTDQEQEEVLAELEGGRADG' A
#
# COMPACT_ATOMS: atom_id res chain seq x y z
N MET A 1 -3.45 6.54 -12.30
CA MET A 1 -2.10 6.85 -11.77
C MET A 1 -2.28 7.66 -10.51
N LEU A 2 -1.90 7.09 -9.37
CA LEU A 2 -1.98 7.73 -8.06
C LEU A 2 -1.02 8.91 -7.95
N SER A 3 -1.47 10.00 -7.32
CA SER A 3 -0.56 11.04 -6.87
C SER A 3 0.41 10.49 -5.81
N ASN A 4 1.65 10.99 -5.78
CA ASN A 4 2.65 10.62 -4.77
C ASN A 4 2.14 10.78 -3.33
N ILE A 5 1.26 11.76 -3.07
CA ILE A 5 0.66 11.95 -1.74
C ILE A 5 -0.28 10.79 -1.42
N GLN A 6 -1.17 10.42 -2.35
CA GLN A 6 -2.11 9.32 -2.16
C GLN A 6 -1.41 7.98 -2.00
N LYS A 7 -0.39 7.72 -2.84
CA LYS A 7 0.45 6.52 -2.75
C LYS A 7 1.12 6.42 -1.37
N ASN A 8 1.75 7.49 -0.88
CA ASN A 8 2.36 7.50 0.45
C ASN A 8 1.36 7.28 1.60
N ILE A 9 0.16 7.85 1.51
CA ILE A 9 -0.89 7.62 2.52
C ILE A 9 -1.31 6.14 2.53
N LEU A 10 -1.51 5.54 1.36
CA LEU A 10 -1.89 4.14 1.23
C LEU A 10 -0.79 3.20 1.75
N VAL A 11 0.46 3.44 1.39
CA VAL A 11 1.62 2.67 1.89
C VAL A 11 1.67 2.71 3.42
N ARG A 12 1.53 3.90 4.03
CA ARG A 12 1.52 4.02 5.50
C ARG A 12 0.34 3.29 6.15
N ALA A 13 -0.84 3.38 5.57
CA ALA A 13 -2.02 2.66 6.06
C ALA A 13 -1.81 1.14 6.00
N LEU A 14 -1.26 0.63 4.89
CA LEU A 14 -0.97 -0.79 4.73
C LEU A 14 0.14 -1.27 5.67
N ARG A 15 1.19 -0.47 5.93
CA ARG A 15 2.21 -0.78 6.95
C ARG A 15 1.59 -0.94 8.35
N ILE A 16 0.62 -0.09 8.71
CA ILE A 16 -0.06 -0.20 10.01
C ILE A 16 -0.86 -1.50 10.08
N ARG A 17 -1.64 -1.83 9.03
CA ARG A 17 -2.40 -3.09 8.95
C ARG A 17 -1.49 -4.32 9.00
N GLN A 18 -0.34 -4.26 8.31
CA GLN A 18 0.68 -5.31 8.36
C GLN A 18 1.19 -5.54 9.79
N LYS A 19 1.47 -4.47 10.54
CA LYS A 19 1.89 -4.57 11.95
C LYS A 19 0.78 -5.14 12.85
N SER A 20 -0.47 -4.99 12.47
CA SER A 20 -1.63 -5.60 13.14
C SER A 20 -1.85 -7.08 12.76
N GLY A 21 -1.06 -7.62 11.82
CA GLY A 21 -1.15 -9.01 11.37
C GLY A 21 -2.00 -9.22 10.11
N GLU A 22 -2.49 -8.16 9.47
CA GLU A 22 -3.19 -8.28 8.19
C GLU A 22 -2.22 -8.43 7.03
N ASN A 23 -2.59 -9.20 6.00
CA ASN A 23 -1.81 -9.28 4.77
C ASN A 23 -2.07 -8.03 3.90
N PRO A 24 -1.05 -7.22 3.56
CA PRO A 24 -1.23 -6.03 2.71
C PRO A 24 -1.86 -6.32 1.35
N ALA A 25 -1.55 -7.47 0.74
CA ALA A 25 -2.10 -7.88 -0.54
C ALA A 25 -3.60 -8.17 -0.48
N GLU A 26 -4.12 -8.58 0.68
CA GLU A 26 -5.56 -8.72 0.91
C GLU A 26 -6.18 -7.40 1.34
N ALA A 27 -5.50 -6.64 2.19
CA ALA A 27 -5.99 -5.36 2.70
C ALA A 27 -6.15 -4.31 1.59
N ILE A 28 -5.29 -4.33 0.56
CA ILE A 28 -5.37 -3.36 -0.53
C ILE A 28 -6.62 -3.52 -1.39
N LYS A 29 -7.19 -4.74 -1.46
CA LYS A 29 -8.44 -5.02 -2.18
C LYS A 29 -9.65 -4.29 -1.57
N SER A 30 -9.55 -3.84 -0.32
CA SER A 30 -10.60 -3.01 0.31
C SER A 30 -10.70 -1.60 -0.28
N TYR A 31 -9.67 -1.14 -1.03
CA TYR A 31 -9.68 0.16 -1.69
C TYR A 31 -10.28 0.06 -3.10
N VAL A 32 -11.61 -0.13 -3.17
CA VAL A 32 -12.38 -0.35 -4.41
C VAL A 32 -12.25 0.74 -5.50
N LYS A 33 -11.64 1.88 -5.16
CA LYS A 33 -11.38 2.98 -6.10
C LYS A 33 -10.03 2.87 -6.80
N LEU A 34 -9.16 1.96 -6.36
CA LEU A 34 -7.87 1.70 -7.00
C LEU A 34 -8.05 0.70 -8.13
N THR A 35 -7.50 1.04 -9.29
CA THR A 35 -7.30 0.06 -10.36
C THR A 35 -6.28 -0.99 -9.94
N ASP A 36 -6.28 -2.16 -10.58
CA ASP A 36 -5.32 -3.24 -10.27
C ASP A 36 -3.87 -2.75 -10.38
N GLN A 37 -3.57 -1.94 -11.40
CA GLN A 37 -2.26 -1.33 -11.58
C GLN A 37 -1.88 -0.41 -10.40
N GLU A 38 -2.82 0.40 -9.91
CA GLU A 38 -2.57 1.28 -8.76
C GLU A 38 -2.39 0.51 -7.47
N GLN A 39 -3.05 -0.65 -7.33
CA GLN A 39 -2.82 -1.56 -6.20
C GLN A 39 -1.40 -2.13 -6.27
N GLU A 40 -0.98 -2.61 -7.44
CA GLU A 40 0.37 -3.12 -7.68
C GLU A 40 1.44 -2.08 -7.36
N GLU A 41 1.27 -0.83 -7.81
CA GLU A 41 2.21 0.27 -7.54
C GLU A 41 2.36 0.56 -6.04
N VAL A 42 1.27 0.46 -5.27
CA VAL A 42 1.28 0.69 -3.82
C VAL A 42 1.93 -0.50 -3.09
N LEU A 43 1.67 -1.72 -3.52
CA LEU A 43 2.31 -2.92 -2.95
C LEU A 43 3.81 -2.94 -3.25
N ALA A 44 4.21 -2.62 -4.48
CA ALA A 44 5.61 -2.51 -4.85
C ALA A 44 6.35 -1.45 -4.01
N GLU A 45 5.72 -0.30 -3.76
CA GLU A 45 6.29 0.73 -2.87
C GLU A 45 6.31 0.29 -1.39
N LEU A 46 5.35 -0.53 -0.96
CA LEU A 46 5.34 -1.11 0.37
C LEU A 46 6.50 -2.09 0.59
N GLU A 47 6.79 -2.94 -0.40
CA GLU A 47 7.88 -3.93 -0.38
C GLU A 47 9.26 -3.30 -0.66
N GLY A 48 9.32 -2.32 -1.57
CA GLY A 48 10.55 -1.62 -1.98
C GLY A 48 10.90 -0.41 -1.11
N GLY A 49 9.96 0.07 -0.30
CA GLY A 49 10.15 1.20 0.58
C GLY A 49 11.08 0.83 1.72
N ARG A 50 12.37 1.20 1.57
CA ARG A 50 13.47 1.22 2.55
C ARG A 50 13.05 0.75 3.94
N ALA A 51 13.74 -0.28 4.43
CA ALA A 51 13.98 -0.46 5.85
C ALA A 51 14.21 0.92 6.48
N ASP A 52 13.22 1.41 7.23
CA ASP A 52 13.36 2.56 8.10
C ASP A 52 14.53 2.24 9.03
N GLY A 53 15.70 2.83 8.75
CA GLY A 53 16.83 2.96 9.65
C GLY A 53 16.89 4.37 10.20
#